data_AF-A0A257LND6-F1
#
_entry.id   AF-A0A257LND6-F1
#
_cell.length_a   1.000
_cell.length_b   1.000
_cell.length_c   1.000
_cell.angle_alpha   90.00
_cell.angle_beta   90.00
_cell.angle_gamma   90.00
#
_symmetry.space_group_name_H-M   'P 1'
#
loop_
_entity.id
_entity.type
_entity.pdbx_description
1 polymer ?
#
loop_
_entity_poly.entity_id
_entity_poly.type
_entity_poly.pdbx_seq_one_letter_code
_entity_poly.pdbx_strand_id
1 'polypeptide(L)'
;KGEIDASLDFTTNVPYTIKQAGPEAVSFLLYDFGFTIFNDTVVVTEDTLKAKRKELVSWLRASRKGWEENLKDPNVYPPKFADTWFKGTGRTVENEVFFNNAQKPLIESPAGIFSMTDEAIAKNIEALGQVGIKATKDMFDTSLLAEV
;
A
#
# COMPACT_ATOMS: atom_id res chain seq x y z
N LYS A 1 22.54 -3.78 16.03
CA LYS A 1 23.53 -3.36 17.06
C LYS A 1 22.96 -3.35 18.48
N GLY A 2 21.77 -3.91 18.74
CA GLY A 2 21.21 -4.01 20.10
C GLY A 2 20.79 -2.66 20.70
N GLU A 3 20.68 -1.60 19.90
CA GLU A 3 20.25 -0.26 20.37
C GLU A 3 18.73 -0.16 20.55
N ILE A 4 17.98 -1.07 19.90
CA ILE A 4 16.54 -1.22 20.00
C ILE A 4 16.19 -2.71 20.05
N ASP A 5 15.11 -3.04 20.76
CA ASP A 5 14.54 -4.40 20.80
C ASP A 5 13.48 -4.62 19.69
N ALA A 6 12.85 -3.54 19.22
CA ALA A 6 11.85 -3.57 18.15
C ALA A 6 11.80 -2.24 17.39
N SER A 7 11.30 -2.28 16.15
CA SER A 7 11.04 -1.12 15.30
C SER A 7 9.61 -1.15 14.76
N LEU A 8 8.99 0.02 14.60
CA LEU A 8 7.75 0.17 13.85
C LEU A 8 8.10 0.58 12.41
N ASP A 9 7.87 -0.32 11.46
CA ASP A 9 8.18 -0.09 10.04
C ASP A 9 7.43 -1.10 9.15
N PHE A 10 7.59 -0.99 7.84
CA PHE A 10 6.97 -1.85 6.85
C PHE A 10 7.52 -3.27 6.89
N THR A 11 6.61 -4.22 7.13
CA THR A 11 6.88 -5.66 7.05
C THR A 11 7.31 -6.12 5.64
N THR A 12 7.08 -5.28 4.63
CA THR A 12 7.46 -5.53 3.24
C THR A 12 8.92 -5.22 2.93
N ASN A 13 9.65 -4.53 3.82
CA ASN A 13 11.04 -4.11 3.56
C ASN A 13 12.01 -4.46 4.69
N VAL A 14 11.66 -4.12 5.94
CA VAL A 14 12.58 -4.24 7.07
C VAL A 14 13.02 -5.68 7.35
N PRO A 15 12.14 -6.70 7.27
CA PRO A 15 12.57 -8.09 7.44
C PRO A 15 13.65 -8.51 6.46
N TYR A 16 13.62 -8.02 5.21
CA TYR A 16 14.64 -8.30 4.21
C TYR A 16 15.98 -7.66 4.59
N THR A 17 15.96 -6.40 5.02
CA THR A 17 17.18 -5.68 5.45
C THR A 17 17.82 -6.34 6.66
N ILE A 18 17.01 -6.78 7.64
CA ILE A 18 17.51 -7.52 8.82
C ILE A 18 18.12 -8.86 8.38
N LYS A 19 17.46 -9.59 7.48
CA LYS A 19 17.97 -10.85 6.93
C LYS A 19 19.31 -10.68 6.21
N GLN A 20 19.48 -9.60 5.44
CA GLN A 20 20.76 -9.29 4.80
C GLN A 20 21.89 -9.03 5.81
N ALA A 21 21.56 -8.56 7.02
CA ALA A 21 22.51 -8.39 8.10
C ALA A 21 22.81 -9.69 8.88
N GLY A 22 22.09 -10.79 8.60
CA GLY A 22 22.29 -12.12 9.18
C GLY A 22 21.19 -12.63 10.14
N PRO A 23 20.55 -11.79 10.98
CA PRO A 23 19.45 -12.22 11.84
C PRO A 23 18.15 -12.49 11.09
N GLU A 24 17.24 -13.25 11.70
CA GLU A 24 15.86 -13.41 11.23
C GLU A 24 14.94 -12.44 12.00
N ALA A 25 14.07 -11.73 11.27
CA ALA A 25 13.11 -10.80 11.86
C ALA A 25 11.76 -11.49 12.13
N VAL A 26 11.11 -11.13 13.23
CA VAL A 26 9.71 -11.43 13.48
C VAL A 26 8.89 -10.16 13.28
N SER A 27 7.76 -10.27 12.62
CA SER A 27 6.89 -9.13 12.32
C SER A 27 5.43 -9.48 12.55
N PHE A 28 4.65 -8.48 12.94
CA PHE A 28 3.19 -8.55 13.03
C PHE A 28 2.61 -7.23 12.50
N LEU A 29 1.36 -7.26 12.03
CA LEU A 29 0.69 -6.07 11.53
C LEU A 29 -0.01 -5.37 12.69
N LEU A 30 0.13 -4.05 12.83
CA LEU A 30 -0.70 -3.29 13.78
C LEU A 30 -2.19 -3.39 13.44
N TYR A 31 -2.51 -3.65 12.16
CA TYR A 31 -3.88 -3.85 11.68
C TYR A 31 -4.58 -5.00 12.43
N ASP A 32 -3.86 -6.07 12.77
CA ASP A 32 -4.39 -7.23 13.51
C ASP A 32 -4.71 -6.89 14.97
N PHE A 33 -4.25 -5.73 15.46
CA PHE A 33 -4.40 -5.25 16.83
C PHE A 33 -5.20 -3.94 16.91
N GLY A 34 -6.07 -3.66 15.93
CA GLY A 34 -7.03 -2.56 15.97
C GLY A 34 -6.56 -1.26 15.31
N PHE A 35 -5.29 -1.15 14.90
CA PHE A 35 -4.80 0.00 14.14
C PHE A 35 -5.14 -0.14 12.66
N THR A 36 -6.42 -0.01 12.35
CA THR A 36 -7.03 -0.35 11.06
C THR A 36 -7.11 0.85 10.11
N ILE A 37 -6.02 1.63 10.04
CA ILE A 37 -5.93 2.76 9.13
C ILE A 37 -5.57 2.30 7.70
N PHE A 38 -6.00 3.06 6.70
CA PHE A 38 -5.48 2.92 5.34
C PHE A 38 -4.05 3.48 5.27
N ASN A 39 -3.18 2.76 4.57
CA ASN A 39 -1.79 3.14 4.34
C ASN A 39 -1.56 3.34 2.83
N ASP A 40 -0.58 4.16 2.44
CA ASP A 40 -0.24 4.48 1.05
C ASP A 40 -1.45 4.86 0.17
N THR A 41 -2.26 5.79 0.66
CA THR A 41 -3.51 6.20 0.00
C THR A 41 -3.27 7.10 -1.22
N VAL A 42 -4.17 7.00 -2.21
CA VAL A 42 -4.25 7.96 -3.31
C VAL A 42 -5.07 9.16 -2.83
N VAL A 43 -4.45 10.33 -2.83
CA VAL A 43 -5.10 11.57 -2.39
C VAL A 43 -5.10 12.60 -3.52
N VAL A 44 -6.21 13.31 -3.66
CA VAL A 44 -6.38 14.42 -4.60
C VAL A 44 -7.07 15.58 -3.92
N THR A 45 -6.89 16.80 -4.43
CA THR A 45 -7.69 17.94 -3.98
C THR A 45 -9.13 17.82 -4.47
N GLU A 46 -10.08 18.44 -3.76
CA GLU A 46 -11.48 18.50 -4.21
C GLU A 46 -11.61 19.14 -5.60
N ASP A 47 -10.82 20.18 -5.89
CA ASP A 47 -10.84 20.85 -7.19
C ASP A 47 -10.39 19.90 -8.30
N THR A 48 -9.37 19.07 -8.04
CA THR A 48 -8.93 18.04 -8.98
C THR A 48 -10.02 16.99 -9.17
N LEU A 49 -10.65 16.55 -8.09
CA LEU A 49 -11.76 15.59 -8.13
C LEU A 49 -12.92 16.10 -8.99
N LYS A 50 -13.30 17.38 -8.83
CA LYS A 50 -14.36 18.04 -9.59
C LYS A 50 -13.98 18.24 -11.06
N ALA A 51 -12.78 18.76 -11.33
CA ALA A 51 -12.37 19.18 -12.67
C ALA A 51 -11.81 18.05 -13.55
N LYS A 52 -11.28 16.97 -12.94
CA LYS A 52 -10.54 15.90 -13.62
C LYS A 52 -11.11 14.51 -13.37
N ARG A 53 -12.40 14.42 -13.04
CA ARG A 53 -13.07 13.15 -12.71
C ARG A 53 -12.81 12.06 -13.75
N LYS A 54 -12.97 12.38 -15.04
CA LYS A 54 -12.78 11.41 -16.14
C LYS A 54 -11.35 10.87 -16.17
N GLU A 55 -10.36 11.74 -15.99
CA GLU A 55 -8.95 11.38 -15.95
C GLU A 55 -8.64 10.53 -14.72
N LEU A 56 -9.21 10.84 -13.56
CA LEU A 56 -9.05 10.05 -12.32
C LEU A 56 -9.65 8.65 -12.45
N VAL A 57 -10.86 8.52 -13.01
CA VAL A 57 -11.47 7.22 -13.31
C VAL A 57 -10.60 6.43 -14.29
N SER A 58 -10.09 7.09 -15.34
CA SER A 58 -9.19 6.45 -16.31
C SER A 58 -7.89 5.97 -15.67
N TRP A 59 -7.30 6.79 -14.78
CA TRP A 59 -6.11 6.44 -14.01
C TRP A 59 -6.39 5.26 -13.08
N LEU A 60 -7.49 5.27 -12.32
CA LEU A 60 -7.86 4.17 -11.43
C LEU A 60 -8.04 2.85 -12.20
N ARG A 61 -8.72 2.86 -13.35
CA ARG A 61 -8.85 1.66 -14.21
C ARG A 61 -7.48 1.15 -14.69
N ALA A 62 -6.60 2.05 -15.12
CA ALA A 62 -5.26 1.68 -15.57
C ALA A 62 -4.41 1.13 -14.42
N SER A 63 -4.45 1.77 -13.25
CA SER A 63 -3.74 1.35 -12.04
C SER A 63 -4.22 -0.02 -11.56
N ARG A 64 -5.54 -0.29 -11.53
CA ARG A 64 -6.08 -1.62 -11.21
C ARG A 64 -5.54 -2.69 -12.14
N LYS A 65 -5.57 -2.45 -13.45
CA LYS A 65 -5.02 -3.38 -14.44
C LYS A 65 -3.52 -3.63 -14.23
N GLY A 66 -2.76 -2.57 -13.93
CA GLY A 66 -1.32 -2.67 -13.66
C GLY A 66 -1.03 -3.53 -12.43
N TRP A 67 -1.79 -3.33 -11.34
CA TRP A 67 -1.69 -4.16 -10.15
C TRP A 67 -2.10 -5.61 -10.42
N GLU A 68 -3.27 -5.85 -11.03
CA GLU A 68 -3.73 -7.20 -11.37
C GLU A 68 -2.70 -7.95 -12.22
N GLU A 69 -2.09 -7.28 -13.20
CA GLU A 69 -1.04 -7.84 -14.03
C GLU A 69 0.24 -8.14 -13.23
N ASN A 70 0.73 -7.19 -12.43
CA ASN A 70 1.90 -7.38 -11.57
C ASN A 70 1.70 -8.54 -10.58
N LEU A 71 0.51 -8.67 -10.02
CA LEU A 71 0.22 -9.68 -8.99
C LEU A 71 0.02 -11.10 -9.56
N LYS A 72 -0.07 -11.28 -10.89
CA LYS A 72 -0.03 -12.63 -11.50
C LYS A 72 1.28 -13.35 -11.17
N ASP A 73 2.39 -12.63 -11.26
CA ASP A 73 3.72 -13.07 -10.81
C ASP A 73 4.55 -11.84 -10.39
N PRO A 74 4.62 -11.54 -9.08
CA PRO A 74 5.37 -10.41 -8.56
C PRO A 74 6.87 -10.41 -8.88
N ASN A 75 7.41 -11.52 -9.38
CA ASN A 75 8.84 -11.63 -9.70
C ASN A 75 9.19 -11.09 -11.09
N VAL A 76 8.20 -10.89 -11.96
CA VAL A 76 8.42 -10.62 -13.39
C VAL A 76 8.90 -9.20 -13.65
N TYR A 77 8.29 -8.21 -13.00
CA TYR A 77 8.51 -6.80 -13.31
C TYR A 77 9.76 -6.17 -12.67
N PRO A 78 10.17 -6.51 -11.44
CA PRO A 78 11.38 -5.97 -10.84
C PRO A 78 12.65 -6.06 -11.72
N PRO A 79 13.03 -7.24 -12.28
CA PRO A 79 14.21 -7.31 -13.16
C PRO A 79 14.03 -6.54 -14.47
N LYS A 80 12.80 -6.48 -15.02
CA LYS A 80 12.52 -5.76 -16.28
C LYS A 80 12.69 -4.25 -16.15
N PHE A 81 12.47 -3.72 -14.96
CA PHE A 81 12.54 -2.28 -14.71
C PHE A 81 13.84 -1.82 -14.03
N ALA A 82 14.75 -2.73 -13.67
CA ALA A 82 15.99 -2.41 -12.98
C ALA A 82 16.86 -1.35 -13.72
N ASP A 83 16.89 -1.41 -15.05
CA ASP A 83 17.69 -0.53 -15.90
C ASP A 83 16.92 0.71 -16.43
N THR A 84 15.69 0.96 -15.96
CA THR A 84 14.89 2.11 -16.39
C THR A 84 15.14 3.34 -15.50
N TRP A 85 14.12 4.15 -15.24
CA TRP A 85 14.17 5.26 -14.27
C TRP A 85 14.43 4.80 -12.82
N PHE A 86 14.39 3.49 -12.54
CA PHE A 86 14.79 2.93 -11.23
C PHE A 86 16.29 2.63 -11.10
N LYS A 87 17.07 2.85 -12.18
CA LYS A 87 18.52 2.69 -12.12
C LYS A 87 19.12 3.66 -11.10
N GLY A 88 19.96 3.13 -10.20
CA GLY A 88 20.68 3.94 -9.21
C GLY A 88 19.85 4.32 -7.97
N THR A 89 18.67 3.72 -7.77
CA THR A 89 17.88 3.87 -6.53
C THR A 89 18.55 3.27 -5.30
N GLY A 90 19.59 2.44 -5.48
CA GLY A 90 20.25 1.70 -4.41
C GLY A 90 19.51 0.42 -4.00
N ARG A 91 18.39 0.09 -4.65
CA ARG A 91 17.61 -1.13 -4.40
C ARG A 91 18.04 -2.23 -5.37
N THR A 92 18.23 -3.44 -4.86
CA THR A 92 18.57 -4.61 -5.68
C THR A 92 17.30 -5.27 -6.22
N VAL A 93 17.42 -6.04 -7.31
CA VAL A 93 16.29 -6.80 -7.87
C VAL A 93 15.74 -7.78 -6.84
N GLU A 94 16.60 -8.41 -6.05
CA GLU A 94 16.20 -9.34 -5.01
C GLU A 94 15.39 -8.65 -3.89
N ASN A 95 15.75 -7.42 -3.53
CA ASN A 95 14.98 -6.63 -2.56
C ASN A 95 13.59 -6.27 -3.13
N GLU A 96 13.53 -5.83 -4.38
CA GLU A 96 12.24 -5.51 -5.01
C GLU A 96 11.34 -6.74 -5.18
N VAL A 97 11.93 -7.89 -5.52
CA VAL A 97 11.20 -9.16 -5.58
C VAL A 97 10.63 -9.50 -4.20
N PHE A 98 11.43 -9.39 -3.13
CA PHE A 98 10.92 -9.61 -1.77
C PHE A 98 9.77 -8.65 -1.45
N PHE A 99 9.98 -7.36 -1.69
CA PHE A 99 9.01 -6.30 -1.40
C PHE A 99 7.69 -6.52 -2.13
N ASN A 100 7.74 -6.81 -3.43
CA ASN A 100 6.54 -7.01 -4.26
C ASN A 100 5.75 -8.26 -3.84
N ASN A 101 6.42 -9.35 -3.46
CA ASN A 101 5.75 -10.55 -2.93
C ASN A 101 5.13 -10.28 -1.55
N ALA A 102 5.81 -9.55 -0.68
CA ALA A 102 5.29 -9.20 0.64
C ALA A 102 4.09 -8.25 0.57
N GLN A 103 4.02 -7.38 -0.45
CA GLN A 103 2.89 -6.49 -0.68
C GLN A 103 1.63 -7.20 -1.19
N LYS A 104 1.76 -8.27 -1.98
CA LYS A 104 0.63 -8.96 -2.60
C LYS A 104 -0.54 -9.24 -1.64
N PRO A 105 -0.36 -9.91 -0.48
CA PRO A 105 -1.47 -10.19 0.45
C PRO A 105 -2.04 -8.94 1.14
N LEU A 106 -1.33 -7.80 1.10
CA LEU A 106 -1.77 -6.53 1.66
C LEU A 106 -2.57 -5.69 0.63
N ILE A 107 -2.38 -5.95 -0.66
CA ILE A 107 -3.05 -5.25 -1.76
C ILE A 107 -4.29 -6.01 -2.25
N GLU A 108 -4.25 -7.34 -2.29
CA GLU A 108 -5.39 -8.15 -2.75
C GLU A 108 -6.56 -8.02 -1.79
N SER A 109 -7.75 -7.76 -2.35
CA SER A 109 -9.00 -7.63 -1.63
C SER A 109 -10.12 -8.27 -2.44
N PRO A 110 -11.03 -9.04 -1.82
CA PRO A 110 -12.22 -9.55 -2.50
C PRO A 110 -13.11 -8.43 -3.07
N ALA A 111 -13.04 -7.21 -2.52
CA ALA A 111 -13.75 -6.04 -3.01
C ALA A 111 -13.00 -5.31 -4.14
N GLY A 112 -11.86 -5.83 -4.58
CA GLY A 112 -11.02 -5.28 -5.64
C GLY A 112 -9.92 -4.34 -5.13
N ILE A 113 -8.92 -4.11 -5.96
CA ILE A 113 -7.78 -3.24 -5.63
C ILE A 113 -8.26 -1.79 -5.45
N PHE A 114 -7.69 -1.09 -4.46
CA PHE A 114 -8.14 0.23 -3.97
C PHE A 114 -9.51 0.24 -3.28
N SER A 115 -10.15 -0.90 -3.01
CA SER A 115 -11.45 -0.91 -2.33
C SER A 115 -11.38 -0.22 -0.98
N MET A 116 -12.33 0.67 -0.72
CA MET A 116 -12.57 1.27 0.60
C MET A 116 -14.04 1.00 0.95
N THR A 117 -14.31 -0.16 1.56
CA THR A 117 -15.69 -0.50 1.97
C THR A 117 -16.15 0.43 3.09
N ASP A 118 -17.47 0.59 3.24
CA ASP A 118 -18.03 1.38 4.34
C ASP A 118 -17.57 0.89 5.72
N GLU A 119 -17.43 -0.43 5.89
CA GLU A 119 -16.89 -1.04 7.11
C GLU A 119 -15.41 -0.66 7.32
N ALA A 120 -14.58 -0.73 6.28
CA ALA A 120 -13.17 -0.38 6.38
C ALA A 120 -12.97 1.12 6.68
N ILE A 121 -13.78 1.99 6.07
CA ILE A 121 -13.78 3.43 6.38
C ILE A 121 -14.20 3.67 7.83
N ALA A 122 -15.23 3.00 8.33
CA ALA A 122 -15.67 3.13 9.71
C ALA A 122 -14.57 2.71 10.71
N LYS A 123 -13.92 1.56 10.46
CA LYS A 123 -12.79 1.06 11.26
C LYS A 123 -11.60 2.03 11.24
N ASN A 124 -11.27 2.60 10.07
CA ASN A 124 -10.24 3.61 9.94
C ASN A 124 -10.56 4.86 10.78
N ILE A 125 -11.78 5.40 10.66
CA ILE A 125 -12.22 6.58 11.43
C ILE A 125 -12.16 6.30 12.94
N GLU A 126 -12.59 5.12 13.38
CA GLU A 126 -12.49 4.70 14.78
C GLU A 126 -11.04 4.66 15.26
N ALA A 127 -10.14 4.00 14.50
CA ALA A 127 -8.72 3.89 14.84
C ALA A 127 -8.04 5.26 14.90
N LEU A 128 -8.33 6.16 13.96
CA LEU A 128 -7.85 7.55 14.00
C LEU A 128 -8.40 8.31 15.22
N GLY A 129 -9.66 8.08 15.58
CA GLY A 129 -10.29 8.68 16.75
C GLY A 129 -9.61 8.29 18.07
N GLN A 130 -9.13 7.05 18.20
CA GLN A 130 -8.41 6.57 19.39
C GLN A 130 -7.10 7.33 19.65
N VAL A 131 -6.50 7.92 18.60
CA VAL A 131 -5.28 8.75 18.69
C VAL A 131 -5.58 10.26 18.59
N GLY A 132 -6.85 10.65 18.72
CA GLY A 132 -7.28 12.06 18.74
C GLY A 132 -7.39 12.73 17.37
N ILE A 133 -7.31 11.96 16.27
CA ILE A 133 -7.48 12.47 14.90
C ILE A 133 -8.97 12.40 14.53
N LYS A 134 -9.53 13.55 14.16
CA LYS A 134 -10.94 13.66 13.75
C LYS A 134 -11.09 13.48 12.25
N ALA A 135 -11.32 12.25 11.82
CA ALA A 135 -11.69 11.94 10.44
C ALA A 135 -13.21 11.86 10.28
N THR A 136 -13.69 12.17 9.08
CA THR A 136 -15.11 12.08 8.72
C THR A 136 -15.28 11.32 7.41
N LYS A 137 -16.46 10.75 7.18
CA LYS A 137 -16.71 9.90 6.00
C LYS A 137 -16.51 10.64 4.67
N ASP A 138 -16.78 11.94 4.62
CA ASP A 138 -16.60 12.79 3.44
C ASP A 138 -15.14 12.97 3.00
N MET A 139 -14.17 12.62 3.86
CA MET A 139 -12.75 12.60 3.49
C MET A 139 -12.38 11.40 2.59
N PHE A 140 -13.29 10.42 2.41
CA PHE A 140 -13.06 9.21 1.63
C PHE A 140 -14.00 9.17 0.42
N ASP A 141 -13.51 9.56 -0.75
CA ASP A 141 -14.29 9.46 -1.99
C ASP A 141 -14.25 8.03 -2.55
N THR A 142 -15.36 7.32 -2.44
CA THR A 142 -15.56 5.99 -3.07
C THR A 142 -16.35 6.09 -4.38
N SER A 143 -16.77 7.29 -4.78
CA SER A 143 -17.61 7.51 -5.95
C SER A 143 -16.89 7.13 -7.25
N LEU A 144 -15.58 7.34 -7.31
CA LEU A 144 -14.76 6.94 -8.44
C LEU A 144 -14.64 5.40 -8.55
N LEU A 145 -14.64 4.69 -7.42
CA LEU A 145 -14.52 3.23 -7.38
C LEU A 145 -15.75 2.52 -7.93
N ALA A 146 -16.94 3.15 -7.85
CA ALA A 146 -18.15 2.64 -8.46
C ALA A 146 -18.12 2.68 -10.00
N GLU A 147 -17.17 3.41 -10.59
CA GLU A 147 -17.00 3.55 -12.03
C GLU A 147 -15.88 2.68 -12.60
N VAL A 148 -15.18 1.89 -11.77
CA VAL A 148 -13.97 1.14 -12.19
C VAL A 148 -13.99 -0.32 -11.79
#